data_AF-A0A1F7F867-F1
#
_entry.id   AF-A0A1F7F867-F1
#
_cell.length_a   1.000
_cell.length_b   1.000
_cell.length_c   1.000
_cell.angle_alpha   90.00
_cell.angle_beta   90.00
_cell.angle_gamma   90.00
#
_symmetry.space_group_name_H-M   'P 1'
#
loop_
_entity.id
_entity.type
_entity.pdbx_description
1 polymer ?
#
loop_
_entity_poly.entity_id
_entity_poly.type
_entity_poly.pdbx_seq_one_letter_code
_entity_poly.pdbx_strand_id
1 'polypeptide(L)'
;MAENVLANVDAHYLIFNIKELTGMKQAKLQTKKFKDALFIRYSGNDEEDLRTITSENIKKCIEENNTVLVLDLESVKHFFSVSISRLVEVLKTTERMNARLYLVNVPESVLKVLSMVNIISKFKIYRSDYEFISQYEQEIKSSGASVPEAGSMDDFSVSREKQGNREIVRITDSLVEEMRGYKLLDEIKTALAQGIKNIALDFANVDYVDSVGIGVLMAAYNAAIEKGVVIKVENANDIVRQILNEADIGKQLGL
;
A
#
# COMPACT_ATOMS: atom_id res chain seq x y z
N MET A 1 -15.28 -30.21 11.40
CA MET A 1 -13.96 -30.35 10.74
C MET A 1 -13.79 -29.18 9.79
N ALA A 2 -13.44 -28.02 10.35
CA ALA A 2 -13.13 -26.80 9.60
C ALA A 2 -12.01 -26.06 10.36
N GLU A 3 -11.00 -26.82 10.78
CA GLU A 3 -9.68 -26.34 11.13
C GLU A 3 -8.80 -26.68 9.91
N ASN A 4 -7.89 -25.77 9.51
CA ASN A 4 -6.94 -25.89 8.38
C ASN A 4 -7.26 -25.20 7.05
N VAL A 5 -7.87 -24.01 7.04
CA VAL A 5 -7.71 -23.09 5.89
C VAL A 5 -7.19 -21.69 6.29
N LEU A 6 -7.35 -21.29 7.55
CA LEU A 6 -6.85 -20.01 8.09
C LEU A 6 -5.32 -19.93 8.28
N ALA A 7 -4.55 -20.96 7.95
CA ALA A 7 -3.10 -21.01 8.20
C ALA A 7 -2.23 -20.63 6.98
N ASN A 8 -2.79 -20.30 5.83
CA ASN A 8 -2.01 -20.22 4.57
C ASN A 8 -1.84 -18.83 3.96
N VAL A 9 -2.41 -17.77 4.55
CA VAL A 9 -2.16 -16.38 4.11
C VAL A 9 -1.19 -15.65 5.05
N ASP A 10 -1.11 -16.06 6.33
CA ASP A 10 -0.05 -15.63 7.25
C ASP A 10 1.34 -16.18 6.91
N ALA A 11 1.43 -17.18 6.01
CA ALA A 11 2.64 -17.94 5.75
C ALA A 11 3.70 -17.25 4.85
N HIS A 12 3.45 -16.05 4.33
CA HIS A 12 4.39 -15.35 3.44
C HIS A 12 4.92 -14.02 3.99
N TYR A 13 4.65 -13.70 5.24
CA TYR A 13 5.22 -12.55 5.96
C TYR A 13 6.16 -13.04 7.06
N LEU A 14 7.34 -13.53 6.67
CA LEU A 14 8.39 -13.83 7.63
C LEU A 14 9.17 -12.52 7.90
N ILE A 15 9.04 -12.00 9.12
CA ILE A 15 10.01 -11.03 9.65
C ILE A 15 11.30 -11.80 9.88
N PHE A 16 12.24 -11.67 8.94
CA PHE A 16 13.56 -12.25 9.12
C PHE A 16 14.42 -11.34 9.98
N ASN A 17 15.05 -11.92 11.00
CA ASN A 17 16.17 -11.29 11.69
C ASN A 17 17.42 -11.64 10.86
N ILE A 18 18.17 -10.63 10.40
CA ILE A 18 19.50 -10.83 9.77
C ILE A 18 20.54 -11.17 10.86
N LYS A 19 20.19 -12.07 11.78
CA LYS A 19 21.11 -12.68 12.75
C LYS A 19 21.65 -14.01 12.25
N GLU A 20 20.97 -14.67 11.30
CA GLU A 20 21.27 -16.06 10.94
C GLU A 20 22.14 -16.27 9.70
N LEU A 21 22.48 -15.23 8.93
CA LEU A 21 23.21 -15.43 7.66
C LEU A 21 24.69 -15.06 7.66
N THR A 22 25.23 -14.28 8.60
CA THR A 22 26.69 -14.20 8.81
C THR A 22 26.98 -13.63 10.19
N GLY A 23 28.11 -14.00 10.79
CA GLY A 23 28.54 -13.63 12.15
C GLY A 23 28.82 -12.14 12.39
N MET A 24 27.83 -11.29 12.17
CA MET A 24 27.85 -9.86 12.48
C MET A 24 27.10 -9.59 13.79
N LYS A 25 27.82 -9.07 14.78
CA LYS A 25 27.23 -8.59 16.04
C LYS A 25 26.47 -7.29 15.79
N GLN A 26 25.18 -7.31 16.13
CA GLN A 26 24.29 -6.18 16.47
C GLN A 26 24.00 -5.14 15.37
N ALA A 27 22.98 -5.41 14.54
CA ALA A 27 22.08 -4.42 13.95
C ALA A 27 20.68 -5.07 13.82
N LYS A 28 19.58 -4.31 14.01
CA LYS A 28 18.21 -4.84 14.11
C LYS A 28 17.41 -4.48 12.86
N LEU A 29 17.88 -4.94 11.70
CA LEU A 29 17.21 -4.80 10.40
C LEU A 29 15.76 -5.32 10.49
N GLN A 30 14.78 -4.42 10.35
CA GLN A 30 13.39 -4.80 10.13
C GLN A 30 13.24 -5.14 8.65
N THR A 31 13.42 -6.41 8.33
CA THR A 31 13.25 -6.93 6.97
C THR A 31 12.06 -7.85 6.87
N LYS A 32 11.37 -7.77 5.75
CA LYS A 32 10.25 -8.63 5.38
C LYS A 32 10.56 -9.25 4.01
N LYS A 33 10.28 -10.53 3.83
CA LYS A 33 10.46 -11.20 2.53
C LYS A 33 9.12 -11.60 1.94
N PHE A 34 8.98 -11.41 0.63
CA PHE A 34 7.83 -11.87 -0.14
C PHE A 34 8.33 -12.43 -1.48
N LYS A 35 8.29 -13.75 -1.66
CA LYS A 35 8.87 -14.43 -2.83
C LYS A 35 10.35 -14.06 -3.00
N ASP A 36 10.74 -13.51 -4.15
CA ASP A 36 12.09 -13.01 -4.45
C ASP A 36 12.28 -11.52 -4.09
N ALA A 37 11.25 -10.87 -3.53
CA ALA A 37 11.30 -9.50 -3.05
C ALA A 37 11.70 -9.42 -1.58
N LEU A 38 12.73 -8.64 -1.28
CA LEU A 38 13.18 -8.32 0.07
C LEU A 38 12.85 -6.85 0.39
N PHE A 39 12.00 -6.66 1.38
CA PHE A 39 11.68 -5.37 1.97
C PHE A 39 12.70 -5.01 3.02
N ILE A 40 13.27 -3.82 2.91
CA ILE A 40 14.16 -3.24 3.90
C ILE A 40 13.63 -1.87 4.30
N ARG A 41 13.38 -1.68 5.59
CA ARG A 41 13.02 -0.38 6.14
C ARG A 41 14.21 0.58 6.10
N TYR A 42 13.95 1.77 5.58
CA TYR A 42 14.89 2.87 5.47
C TYR A 42 14.36 4.08 6.25
N SER A 43 15.16 4.66 7.13
CA SER A 43 14.73 5.75 8.02
C SER A 43 15.27 7.13 7.61
N GLY A 44 16.11 7.18 6.59
CA GLY A 44 16.59 8.37 5.93
C GLY A 44 17.90 8.91 6.45
N ASN A 45 18.27 8.77 7.72
CA ASN A 45 19.54 9.34 8.23
C ASN A 45 19.82 8.94 9.69
N ASP A 46 19.57 7.70 10.09
CA ASP A 46 20.02 7.22 11.40
C ASP A 46 21.30 6.37 11.29
N GLU A 47 21.88 6.06 12.45
CA GLU A 47 23.07 5.20 12.54
C GLU A 47 22.80 3.78 12.02
N GLU A 48 21.53 3.36 12.02
CA GLU A 48 21.12 2.05 11.52
C GLU A 48 21.25 2.01 9.99
N ASP A 49 20.64 2.95 9.25
CA ASP A 49 20.77 3.05 7.79
C ASP A 49 22.21 3.10 7.31
N LEU A 50 23.09 3.82 8.03
CA LEU A 50 24.50 3.91 7.70
C LEU A 50 25.22 2.55 7.77
N ARG A 51 24.78 1.66 8.66
CA ARG A 51 25.33 0.32 8.83
C ARG A 51 24.63 -0.72 7.96
N THR A 52 23.33 -0.55 7.71
CA THR A 52 22.46 -1.58 7.13
C THR A 52 22.34 -1.45 5.61
N ILE A 53 22.05 -0.25 5.12
CA ILE A 53 21.87 0.02 3.70
C ILE A 53 23.23 0.35 3.10
N THR A 54 24.15 -0.60 2.97
CA THR A 54 25.46 -0.35 2.33
C THR A 54 25.57 -1.14 1.03
N SER A 55 26.41 -0.70 0.08
CA SER A 55 26.69 -1.49 -1.12
C SER A 55 27.05 -2.94 -0.82
N GLU A 56 27.81 -3.20 0.25
CA GLU A 56 28.22 -4.56 0.62
C GLU A 56 27.04 -5.41 1.10
N ASN A 57 26.18 -4.85 1.97
CA ASN A 57 25.02 -5.58 2.47
C ASN A 57 23.98 -5.80 1.38
N ILE A 58 23.73 -4.80 0.53
CA ILE A 58 22.82 -4.94 -0.61
C ILE A 58 23.29 -6.04 -1.56
N LYS A 59 24.60 -6.12 -1.84
CA LYS A 59 25.16 -7.22 -2.65
C LYS A 59 24.87 -8.58 -2.04
N LYS A 60 25.15 -8.76 -0.75
CA LYS A 60 24.88 -10.01 -0.03
C LYS A 60 23.39 -10.38 -0.11
N CYS A 61 22.50 -9.41 0.12
CA CYS A 61 21.06 -9.64 0.01
C CYS A 61 20.66 -10.14 -1.39
N ILE A 62 21.24 -9.57 -2.46
CA ILE A 62 20.91 -9.97 -3.84
C ILE A 62 21.48 -11.36 -4.16
N GLU A 63 22.71 -11.65 -3.72
CA GLU A 63 23.37 -12.96 -3.90
C GLU A 63 22.62 -14.11 -3.20
N GLU A 64 21.90 -13.81 -2.11
CA GLU A 64 21.01 -14.73 -1.39
C GLU A 64 19.65 -14.96 -2.08
N ASN A 65 19.60 -14.82 -3.42
CA ASN A 65 18.45 -15.08 -4.28
C ASN A 65 17.30 -14.05 -4.11
N ASN A 66 17.60 -12.81 -3.71
CA ASN A 66 16.63 -11.71 -3.69
C ASN A 66 16.90 -10.77 -4.87
N THR A 67 16.37 -11.10 -6.05
CA THR A 67 16.51 -10.30 -7.27
C THR A 67 15.67 -9.02 -7.27
N VAL A 68 14.80 -8.86 -6.26
CA VAL A 68 13.98 -7.67 -6.07
C VAL A 68 14.22 -7.09 -4.68
N LEU A 69 14.61 -5.83 -4.64
CA LEU A 69 14.78 -5.05 -3.42
C LEU A 69 13.68 -3.98 -3.34
N VAL A 70 13.02 -3.91 -2.19
CA VAL A 70 12.00 -2.93 -1.89
C VAL A 70 12.44 -2.12 -0.68
N LEU A 71 12.59 -0.80 -0.83
CA LEU A 71 12.89 0.08 0.29
C LEU A 71 11.58 0.67 0.82
N ASP A 72 11.27 0.39 2.08
CA ASP A 72 10.16 0.99 2.82
C ASP A 72 10.62 2.28 3.47
N LEU A 73 10.08 3.41 3.00
CA LEU A 73 10.45 4.75 3.45
C LEU A 73 9.48 5.34 4.47
N GLU A 74 8.51 4.56 4.98
CA GLU A 74 7.49 5.03 5.92
C GLU A 74 8.10 5.74 7.15
N SER A 75 9.23 5.23 7.62
CA SER A 75 9.91 5.73 8.82
C SER A 75 10.82 6.94 8.57
N VAL A 76 10.91 7.46 7.33
CA VAL A 76 11.77 8.57 6.98
C VAL A 76 11.23 9.88 7.54
N LYS A 77 11.83 10.36 8.63
CA LYS A 77 11.54 11.69 9.20
C LYS A 77 12.40 12.79 8.60
N HIS A 78 13.63 12.46 8.23
CA HIS A 78 14.62 13.39 7.72
C HIS A 78 15.31 12.82 6.49
N PHE A 79 15.43 13.63 5.44
CA PHE A 79 15.98 13.20 4.16
C PHE A 79 16.91 14.28 3.61
N PHE A 80 18.21 13.97 3.61
CA PHE A 80 19.29 14.90 3.31
C PHE A 80 20.16 14.41 2.14
N SER A 81 21.24 15.13 1.84
CA SER A 81 22.19 14.77 0.77
C SER A 81 22.82 13.39 0.95
N VAL A 82 23.11 12.98 2.19
CA VAL A 82 23.61 11.64 2.52
C VAL A 82 22.57 10.58 2.15
N SER A 83 21.29 10.85 2.45
CA SER A 83 20.18 9.96 2.15
C SER A 83 19.99 9.75 0.65
N ILE A 84 20.08 10.83 -0.12
CA ILE A 84 20.01 10.81 -1.59
C ILE A 84 21.18 10.02 -2.16
N SER A 85 22.40 10.34 -1.69
CA SER A 85 23.62 9.65 -2.12
C SER A 85 23.50 8.16 -1.87
N ARG A 86 22.89 7.78 -0.74
CA ARG A 86 22.67 6.40 -0.39
C ARG A 86 21.65 5.70 -1.30
N LEU A 87 20.48 6.30 -1.54
CA LEU A 87 19.51 5.73 -2.47
C LEU A 87 20.10 5.54 -3.88
N VAL A 88 20.89 6.51 -4.35
CA VAL A 88 21.57 6.41 -5.65
C VAL A 88 22.62 5.30 -5.64
N GLU A 89 23.34 5.11 -4.55
CA GLU A 89 24.31 4.01 -4.39
C GLU A 89 23.62 2.64 -4.44
N VAL A 90 22.48 2.48 -3.77
CA VAL A 90 21.67 1.25 -3.78
C VAL A 90 21.11 0.99 -5.19
N LEU A 91 20.56 2.01 -5.85
CA LEU A 91 20.08 1.91 -7.22
C LEU A 91 21.18 1.42 -8.17
N LYS A 92 22.35 2.06 -8.16
CA LYS A 92 23.49 1.64 -8.99
C LYS A 92 24.00 0.24 -8.65
N THR A 93 23.85 -0.20 -7.41
CA THR A 93 24.29 -1.54 -6.98
C THR A 93 23.31 -2.61 -7.46
N THR A 94 22.00 -2.39 -7.29
CA THR A 94 20.96 -3.28 -7.81
C THR A 94 21.03 -3.41 -9.33
N GLU A 95 21.15 -2.29 -10.07
CA GLU A 95 21.31 -2.28 -11.52
C GLU A 95 22.52 -3.10 -12.00
N ARG A 96 23.70 -2.92 -11.36
CA ARG A 96 24.92 -3.68 -11.69
C ARG A 96 24.79 -5.18 -11.48
N MET A 97 23.91 -5.59 -10.57
CA MET A 97 23.68 -7.00 -10.24
C MET A 97 22.46 -7.57 -10.96
N ASN A 98 21.88 -6.83 -11.92
CA ASN A 98 20.67 -7.21 -12.63
C ASN A 98 19.48 -7.49 -11.68
N ALA A 99 19.44 -6.79 -10.55
CA ALA A 99 18.33 -6.79 -9.60
C ALA A 99 17.48 -5.53 -9.79
N ARG A 100 16.24 -5.57 -9.30
CA ARG A 100 15.28 -4.46 -9.39
C ARG A 100 15.15 -3.75 -8.04
N LEU A 101 15.07 -2.43 -8.07
CA LEU A 101 14.85 -1.59 -6.90
C LEU A 101 13.50 -0.89 -7.00
N TYR A 102 12.72 -0.98 -5.92
CA TYR A 102 11.44 -0.30 -5.77
C TYR A 102 11.41 0.49 -4.46
N LEU A 103 10.64 1.57 -4.43
CA LEU A 103 10.37 2.32 -3.21
C LEU A 103 8.90 2.17 -2.84
N VAL A 104 8.60 1.98 -1.55
CA VAL A 104 7.23 1.92 -1.00
C VAL A 104 7.08 2.92 0.15
N ASN A 105 5.84 3.32 0.44
CA ASN A 105 5.49 4.23 1.54
C ASN A 105 6.34 5.51 1.57
N VAL A 106 6.68 6.07 0.40
CA VAL A 106 7.58 7.23 0.30
C VAL A 106 6.86 8.48 0.81
N PRO A 107 7.35 9.16 1.87
CA PRO A 107 6.71 10.38 2.35
C PRO A 107 6.74 11.50 1.31
N GLU A 108 5.69 12.33 1.29
CA GLU A 108 5.58 13.50 0.40
C GLU A 108 6.80 14.44 0.43
N SER A 109 7.37 14.63 1.62
CA SER A 109 8.60 15.41 1.79
C SER A 109 9.79 14.81 1.01
N VAL A 110 9.89 13.49 0.98
CA VAL A 110 10.92 12.76 0.23
C VAL A 110 10.63 12.82 -1.27
N LEU A 111 9.38 12.60 -1.70
CA LEU A 111 8.97 12.72 -3.11
C LEU A 111 9.33 14.09 -3.70
N LYS A 112 9.09 15.17 -2.94
CA LYS A 112 9.46 16.54 -3.32
C LYS A 112 10.97 16.68 -3.49
N VAL A 113 11.77 16.18 -2.55
CA VAL A 113 13.23 16.24 -2.64
C VAL A 113 13.75 15.45 -3.85
N LEU A 114 13.26 14.23 -4.08
CA LEU A 114 13.63 13.41 -5.24
C LEU A 114 13.25 14.08 -6.57
N SER A 115 12.13 14.80 -6.60
CA SER A 115 11.70 15.59 -7.76
C SER A 115 12.60 16.80 -7.97
N MET A 116 12.93 17.55 -6.91
CA MET A 116 13.82 18.72 -6.97
C MET A 116 15.21 18.37 -7.50
N VAL A 117 15.74 17.20 -7.13
CA VAL A 117 17.04 16.72 -7.61
C VAL A 117 16.94 15.90 -8.90
N ASN A 118 15.74 15.83 -9.50
CA ASN A 118 15.44 15.19 -10.78
C ASN A 118 15.89 13.72 -10.89
N ILE A 119 15.70 12.95 -9.80
CA ILE A 119 15.99 11.51 -9.78
C ILE A 119 14.74 10.66 -9.54
N ILE A 120 13.59 11.27 -9.22
CA ILE A 120 12.35 10.53 -8.93
C ILE A 120 11.99 9.54 -10.05
N SER A 121 12.17 9.93 -11.31
CA SER A 121 11.89 9.09 -12.49
C SER A 121 12.81 7.87 -12.65
N LYS A 122 13.88 7.78 -11.85
CA LYS A 122 14.75 6.61 -11.80
C LYS A 122 14.20 5.49 -10.92
N PHE A 123 13.18 5.78 -10.11
CA PHE A 123 12.59 4.83 -9.19
C PHE A 123 11.18 4.47 -9.64
N LYS A 124 10.85 3.18 -9.62
CA LYS A 124 9.44 2.75 -9.62
C LYS A 124 8.96 2.77 -8.17
N ILE A 125 8.01 3.65 -7.91
CA ILE A 125 7.51 3.98 -6.57
C ILE A 125 6.07 3.46 -6.45
N TYR A 126 5.78 2.79 -5.35
CA TYR A 126 4.43 2.42 -4.95
C TYR A 126 4.08 3.15 -3.67
N ARG A 127 2.80 3.39 -3.47
CA ARG A 127 2.24 4.06 -2.30
C ARG A 127 2.34 3.17 -1.07
N SER A 128 2.24 1.85 -1.23
CA SER A 128 2.33 0.90 -0.13
C SER A 128 3.01 -0.42 -0.46
N ASP A 129 3.39 -1.15 0.59
CA ASP A 129 3.80 -2.55 0.52
C ASP A 129 2.81 -3.40 -0.27
N TYR A 130 1.52 -3.15 -0.03
CA TYR A 130 0.44 -3.92 -0.63
C TYR A 130 0.30 -3.62 -2.12
N GLU A 131 0.34 -2.34 -2.51
CA GLU A 131 0.30 -1.96 -3.93
C GLU A 131 1.45 -2.59 -4.71
N PHE A 132 2.66 -2.56 -4.14
CA PHE A 132 3.81 -3.29 -4.68
C PHE A 132 3.47 -4.77 -4.83
N ILE A 133 3.02 -5.44 -3.77
CA ILE A 133 2.75 -6.89 -3.79
C ILE A 133 1.70 -7.24 -4.84
N SER A 134 0.60 -6.51 -4.90
CA SER A 134 -0.50 -6.76 -5.83
C SER A 134 -0.04 -6.64 -7.29
N GLN A 135 0.62 -5.53 -7.64
CA GLN A 135 1.13 -5.34 -9.00
C GLN A 135 2.27 -6.31 -9.31
N TYR A 136 3.14 -6.59 -8.36
CA TYR A 136 4.24 -7.53 -8.52
C TYR A 136 3.76 -8.98 -8.70
N GLU A 137 2.71 -9.38 -7.98
CA GLU A 137 2.06 -10.67 -8.20
C GLU A 137 1.42 -10.76 -9.57
N GLN A 138 0.75 -9.70 -10.02
CA GLN A 138 0.20 -9.65 -11.37
C GLN A 138 1.31 -9.73 -12.41
N GLU A 139 2.41 -8.99 -12.24
CA GLU A 139 3.61 -9.06 -13.09
C GLU A 139 4.19 -10.48 -13.15
N ILE A 140 4.34 -11.17 -12.02
CA ILE A 140 4.83 -12.56 -12.01
C ILE A 140 3.84 -13.51 -12.69
N LYS A 141 2.52 -13.33 -12.47
CA LYS A 141 1.47 -14.12 -13.12
C LYS A 141 1.37 -13.83 -14.62
N SER A 142 1.68 -12.60 -15.03
CA SER A 142 1.59 -12.10 -16.40
C SER A 142 2.91 -12.14 -17.15
N SER A 143 4.03 -12.54 -16.54
CA SER A 143 5.36 -12.70 -17.15
C SER A 143 5.45 -13.88 -18.14
N GLY A 144 4.47 -13.93 -19.05
CA GLY A 144 4.65 -14.12 -20.49
C GLY A 144 4.36 -12.85 -21.33
N ALA A 145 4.11 -11.68 -20.74
CA ALA A 145 3.80 -10.44 -21.47
C ALA A 145 4.21 -9.17 -20.69
N SER A 146 4.52 -8.13 -21.48
CA SER A 146 5.19 -6.87 -21.16
C SER A 146 4.57 -5.99 -20.08
N VAL A 147 5.47 -5.26 -19.42
CA VAL A 147 5.32 -4.13 -18.49
C VAL A 147 4.09 -3.24 -18.79
N PRO A 148 3.17 -3.00 -17.83
CA PRO A 148 2.23 -1.89 -17.91
C PRO A 148 2.95 -0.57 -17.57
N GLU A 149 2.79 0.43 -18.43
CA GLU A 149 3.25 1.81 -18.20
C GLU A 149 2.57 2.44 -16.98
N ALA A 150 3.26 3.40 -16.35
CA ALA A 150 2.84 4.13 -15.17
C ALA A 150 1.42 4.70 -15.31
N GLY A 151 0.50 4.28 -14.44
CA GLY A 151 -0.88 4.79 -14.39
C GLY A 151 -0.93 6.26 -13.94
N SER A 152 -1.66 7.06 -14.70
CA SER A 152 -1.92 8.49 -14.49
C SER A 152 -2.73 8.80 -13.22
N MET A 153 -2.59 10.03 -12.72
CA MET A 153 -2.90 10.46 -11.35
C MET A 153 -4.33 11.02 -11.13
N ASP A 154 -5.31 10.77 -12.01
CA ASP A 154 -6.55 11.59 -12.11
C ASP A 154 -7.93 10.84 -12.18
N ASP A 155 -8.06 9.58 -11.75
CA ASP A 155 -9.28 8.77 -12.05
C ASP A 155 -10.31 8.57 -10.89
N PHE A 156 -10.19 9.31 -9.78
CA PHE A 156 -11.12 9.18 -8.65
C PHE A 156 -12.44 9.92 -8.86
N SER A 157 -13.54 9.18 -8.90
CA SER A 157 -14.89 9.72 -8.98
C SER A 157 -15.84 9.06 -7.98
N VAL A 158 -16.82 9.84 -7.51
CA VAL A 158 -17.93 9.36 -6.70
C VAL A 158 -19.19 9.77 -7.44
N SER A 159 -20.07 8.82 -7.72
CA SER A 159 -21.35 9.06 -8.39
C SER A 159 -22.49 8.40 -7.62
N ARG A 160 -23.71 8.94 -7.77
CA ARG A 160 -24.91 8.41 -7.13
C ARG A 160 -25.92 7.97 -8.17
N GLU A 161 -26.50 6.79 -7.95
CA GLU A 161 -27.55 6.21 -8.78
C GLU A 161 -28.69 5.71 -7.89
N LYS A 162 -29.94 6.12 -8.18
CA LYS A 162 -31.11 5.58 -7.49
C LYS A 162 -31.53 4.27 -8.12
N GLN A 163 -31.60 3.20 -7.33
CA GLN A 163 -32.09 1.91 -7.77
C GLN A 163 -33.18 1.42 -6.81
N GLY A 164 -34.45 1.61 -7.16
CA GLY A 164 -35.58 1.24 -6.30
C GLY A 164 -35.59 2.05 -4.99
N ASN A 165 -35.55 1.36 -3.85
CA ASN A 165 -35.55 1.98 -2.52
C ASN A 165 -34.13 2.17 -1.93
N ARG A 166 -33.09 2.01 -2.74
CA ARG A 166 -31.70 2.21 -2.33
C ARG A 166 -30.99 3.24 -3.21
N GLU A 167 -30.05 3.95 -2.62
CA GLU A 167 -29.11 4.80 -3.35
C GLU A 167 -27.76 4.09 -3.42
N ILE A 168 -27.24 3.94 -4.63
CA ILE A 168 -25.94 3.35 -4.90
C ILE A 168 -24.94 4.50 -5.02
N VAL A 169 -23.95 4.52 -4.14
CA VAL A 169 -22.80 5.43 -4.21
C VAL A 169 -21.66 4.64 -4.83
N ARG A 170 -21.38 4.89 -6.12
CA ARG A 170 -20.27 4.23 -6.81
C ARG A 170 -18.98 5.00 -6.58
N ILE A 171 -17.93 4.26 -6.26
CA ILE A 171 -16.58 4.78 -6.06
C ILE A 171 -15.72 4.20 -7.18
N THR A 172 -15.06 5.07 -7.95
CA THR A 172 -14.05 4.66 -8.94
C THR A 172 -12.67 5.03 -8.42
N ASP A 173 -11.71 4.11 -8.61
CA ASP A 173 -10.32 4.22 -8.15
C ASP A 173 -10.17 4.08 -6.62
N SER A 174 -8.93 3.91 -6.16
CA SER A 174 -8.59 3.60 -4.78
C SER A 174 -8.91 4.75 -3.81
N LEU A 175 -9.37 4.40 -2.60
CA LEU A 175 -9.73 5.35 -1.55
C LEU A 175 -8.51 5.54 -0.61
N VAL A 176 -7.57 6.39 -1.04
CA VAL A 176 -6.20 6.51 -0.50
C VAL A 176 -5.83 7.93 -0.02
N GLU A 177 -6.76 8.90 -0.10
CA GLU A 177 -6.45 10.30 0.23
C GLU A 177 -7.58 10.95 1.03
N GLU A 178 -7.21 11.83 1.98
CA GLU A 178 -8.14 12.59 2.81
C GLU A 178 -9.18 13.37 1.97
N MET A 179 -8.72 14.06 0.92
CA MET A 179 -9.60 14.83 0.01
C MET A 179 -10.59 13.95 -0.77
N ARG A 180 -10.17 12.73 -1.15
CA ARG A 180 -11.05 11.75 -1.80
C ARG A 180 -12.10 11.22 -0.81
N GLY A 181 -11.68 11.02 0.44
CA GLY A 181 -12.57 10.62 1.53
C GLY A 181 -13.64 11.66 1.89
N TYR A 182 -13.29 12.95 1.89
CA TYR A 182 -14.27 14.01 2.13
C TYR A 182 -15.37 14.05 1.06
N LYS A 183 -15.03 13.78 -0.20
CA LYS A 183 -16.02 13.70 -1.30
C LYS A 183 -17.02 12.55 -1.10
N LEU A 184 -16.56 11.38 -0.65
CA LEU A 184 -17.45 10.27 -0.28
C LEU A 184 -18.39 10.67 0.87
N LEU A 185 -17.85 11.30 1.92
CA LEU A 185 -18.62 11.75 3.07
C LEU A 185 -19.68 12.78 2.69
N ASP A 186 -19.35 13.74 1.83
CA ASP A 186 -20.29 14.77 1.37
C ASP A 186 -21.40 14.15 0.52
N GLU A 187 -21.07 13.17 -0.32
CA GLU A 187 -22.06 12.47 -1.13
C GLU A 187 -23.04 11.66 -0.27
N ILE A 188 -22.55 11.03 0.79
CA ILE A 188 -23.35 10.30 1.78
C ILE A 188 -24.20 11.26 2.60
N LYS A 189 -23.63 12.34 3.13
CA LYS A 189 -24.39 13.38 3.87
C LYS A 189 -25.53 13.95 3.03
N THR A 190 -25.30 14.17 1.74
CA THR A 190 -26.33 14.62 0.80
C THR A 190 -27.44 13.58 0.63
N ALA A 191 -27.11 12.30 0.43
CA ALA A 191 -28.12 11.23 0.37
C ALA A 191 -28.93 11.13 1.68
N LEU A 192 -28.26 11.25 2.83
CA LEU A 192 -28.90 11.29 4.15
C LEU A 192 -29.83 12.50 4.31
N ALA A 193 -29.46 13.67 3.78
CA ALA A 193 -30.30 14.87 3.81
C ALA A 193 -31.55 14.74 2.92
N GLN A 194 -31.47 13.93 1.85
CA GLN A 194 -32.61 13.60 0.98
C GLN A 194 -33.54 12.53 1.57
N GLY A 195 -33.27 12.05 2.79
CA GLY A 195 -34.13 11.10 3.49
C GLY A 195 -33.96 9.64 3.06
N ILE A 196 -32.88 9.33 2.34
CA ILE A 196 -32.56 7.97 1.91
C ILE A 196 -32.34 7.06 3.12
N LYS A 197 -32.88 5.84 3.07
CA LYS A 197 -32.86 4.87 4.17
C LYS A 197 -31.95 3.66 3.94
N ASN A 198 -31.48 3.46 2.72
CA ASN A 198 -30.61 2.36 2.34
C ASN A 198 -29.56 2.85 1.34
N ILE A 199 -28.28 2.74 1.72
CA ILE A 199 -27.13 3.18 0.94
C ILE A 199 -26.25 1.96 0.65
N ALA A 200 -26.01 1.68 -0.63
CA ALA A 200 -25.02 0.70 -1.06
C ALA A 200 -23.79 1.43 -1.59
N LEU A 201 -22.63 1.17 -0.98
CA LEU A 201 -21.35 1.65 -1.49
C LEU A 201 -20.82 0.60 -2.47
N ASP A 202 -20.77 0.94 -3.75
CA ASP A 202 -20.29 0.05 -4.81
C ASP A 202 -18.78 0.20 -5.00
N PHE A 203 -18.06 -0.85 -4.63
CA PHE A 203 -16.59 -0.95 -4.62
C PHE A 203 -16.05 -1.73 -5.82
N ALA A 204 -16.86 -1.95 -6.88
CA ALA A 204 -16.44 -2.72 -8.05
C ALA A 204 -15.12 -2.23 -8.69
N ASN A 205 -14.83 -0.93 -8.58
CA ASN A 205 -13.63 -0.29 -9.13
C ASN A 205 -12.70 0.28 -8.03
N VAL A 206 -12.83 -0.22 -6.80
CA VAL A 206 -11.94 0.17 -5.69
C VAL A 206 -10.93 -0.95 -5.50
N ASP A 207 -9.69 -0.68 -5.90
CA ASP A 207 -8.63 -1.68 -5.80
C ASP A 207 -8.06 -1.78 -4.37
N TYR A 208 -8.15 -0.70 -3.60
CA TYR A 208 -7.55 -0.59 -2.27
C TYR A 208 -8.21 0.47 -1.36
N VAL A 209 -8.10 0.26 -0.04
CA VAL A 209 -8.50 1.21 1.02
C VAL A 209 -7.36 1.30 2.04
N ASP A 210 -6.90 2.51 2.37
CA ASP A 210 -5.87 2.74 3.39
C ASP A 210 -6.48 3.08 4.77
N SER A 211 -5.63 3.41 5.74
CA SER A 211 -6.08 3.80 7.10
C SER A 211 -6.93 5.06 7.11
N VAL A 212 -6.67 6.02 6.20
CA VAL A 212 -7.49 7.22 6.03
C VAL A 212 -8.86 6.85 5.48
N GLY A 213 -8.90 5.98 4.47
CA GLY A 213 -10.13 5.48 3.87
C GLY A 213 -10.99 4.67 4.82
N ILE A 214 -10.37 3.85 5.69
CA ILE A 214 -11.07 3.19 6.80
C ILE A 214 -11.71 4.23 7.72
N GLY A 215 -10.99 5.29 8.10
CA GLY A 215 -11.50 6.37 8.93
C GLY A 215 -12.71 7.09 8.31
N VAL A 216 -12.65 7.32 7.00
CA VAL A 216 -13.74 7.91 6.21
C VAL A 216 -14.97 6.99 6.18
N LEU A 217 -14.76 5.69 5.94
CA LEU A 217 -15.85 4.71 5.92
C LEU A 217 -16.52 4.58 7.29
N MET A 218 -15.75 4.65 8.37
CA MET A 218 -16.28 4.68 9.72
C MET A 218 -17.07 5.95 10.01
N ALA A 219 -16.57 7.11 9.59
CA ALA A 219 -17.30 8.37 9.73
C ALA A 219 -18.62 8.35 8.94
N ALA A 220 -18.61 7.77 7.73
CA ALA A 220 -19.79 7.58 6.90
C ALA A 220 -20.80 6.62 7.54
N TYR A 221 -20.31 5.49 8.08
CA TYR A 221 -21.12 4.52 8.80
C TYR A 221 -21.81 5.14 10.01
N ASN A 222 -21.07 5.85 10.85
CA ASN A 222 -21.62 6.52 12.04
C ASN A 222 -22.69 7.55 11.66
N ALA A 223 -22.43 8.39 10.66
CA ALA A 223 -23.40 9.38 10.18
C ALA A 223 -24.71 8.75 9.64
N ALA A 224 -24.63 7.57 9.04
CA ALA A 224 -25.80 6.84 8.55
C ALA A 224 -26.60 6.22 9.71
N ILE A 225 -25.93 5.55 10.65
CA ILE A 225 -26.57 4.90 11.80
C ILE A 225 -27.24 5.92 12.73
N GLU A 226 -26.63 7.09 12.95
CA GLU A 226 -27.24 8.20 13.70
C GLU A 226 -28.61 8.63 13.16
N LYS A 227 -28.85 8.42 11.86
CA LYS A 227 -30.11 8.73 11.16
C LYS A 227 -31.00 7.50 10.91
N GLY A 228 -30.64 6.35 11.47
CA GLY A 228 -31.34 5.08 11.27
C GLY A 228 -31.30 4.59 9.83
N VAL A 229 -30.22 4.89 9.10
CA VAL A 229 -29.99 4.51 7.71
C VAL A 229 -29.06 3.30 7.66
N VAL A 230 -29.41 2.32 6.82
CA VAL A 230 -28.57 1.16 6.58
C VAL A 230 -27.55 1.52 5.50
N ILE A 231 -26.27 1.26 5.75
CA ILE A 231 -25.19 1.42 4.78
C ILE A 231 -24.42 0.11 4.65
N LYS A 232 -24.13 -0.32 3.42
CA LYS A 232 -23.40 -1.57 3.13
C LYS A 232 -22.39 -1.40 2.02
N VAL A 233 -21.33 -2.19 2.04
CA VAL A 233 -20.39 -2.31 0.92
C VAL A 233 -20.83 -3.45 0.00
N GLU A 234 -20.91 -3.17 -1.29
CA GLU A 234 -21.20 -4.12 -2.36
C GLU A 234 -20.03 -4.18 -3.35
N ASN A 235 -19.88 -5.31 -4.04
CA ASN A 235 -18.86 -5.55 -5.08
C ASN A 235 -17.40 -5.26 -4.69
N ALA A 236 -17.09 -5.20 -3.39
CA ALA A 236 -15.70 -5.18 -2.94
C ALA A 236 -15.00 -6.46 -3.38
N ASN A 237 -13.80 -6.29 -3.94
CA ASN A 237 -12.89 -7.41 -4.22
C ASN A 237 -12.40 -8.05 -2.91
N ASP A 238 -11.75 -9.20 -3.00
CA ASP A 238 -11.30 -9.97 -1.83
C ASP A 238 -10.33 -9.18 -0.95
N ILE A 239 -9.54 -8.28 -1.56
CA ILE A 239 -8.53 -7.45 -0.91
C ILE A 239 -9.21 -6.43 0.01
N VAL A 240 -10.13 -5.64 -0.54
CA VAL A 240 -10.88 -4.65 0.22
C VAL A 240 -11.68 -5.33 1.32
N ARG A 241 -12.30 -6.48 1.05
CA ARG A 241 -13.01 -7.26 2.08
C ARG A 241 -12.09 -7.66 3.21
N GLN A 242 -10.89 -8.14 2.90
CA GLN A 242 -9.89 -8.51 3.89
C GLN A 242 -9.49 -7.31 4.76
N ILE A 243 -9.12 -6.18 4.14
CA ILE A 243 -8.71 -4.96 4.85
C ILE A 243 -9.81 -4.46 5.79
N LEU A 244 -11.05 -4.39 5.30
CA LEU A 244 -12.18 -3.92 6.11
C LEU A 244 -12.49 -4.88 7.28
N ASN A 245 -12.31 -6.18 7.09
CA ASN A 245 -12.47 -7.17 8.15
C ASN A 245 -11.34 -7.12 9.19
N GLU A 246 -10.09 -6.93 8.76
CA GLU A 246 -8.93 -6.75 9.65
C GLU A 246 -9.04 -5.47 10.49
N ALA A 247 -9.64 -4.43 9.93
CA ALA A 247 -9.94 -3.20 10.64
C ALA A 247 -11.17 -3.30 11.58
N ASP A 248 -11.79 -4.48 11.70
CA ASP A 248 -13.02 -4.75 12.46
C ASP A 248 -14.27 -3.94 12.00
N ILE A 249 -14.27 -3.45 10.76
CA ILE A 249 -15.37 -2.65 10.19
C ILE A 249 -16.18 -3.37 9.11
N GLY A 250 -15.67 -4.47 8.56
CA GLY A 250 -16.33 -5.21 7.48
C GLY A 250 -17.72 -5.71 7.87
N LYS A 251 -17.87 -6.29 9.07
CA LYS A 251 -19.17 -6.74 9.61
C LYS A 251 -20.19 -5.60 9.72
N GLN A 252 -19.74 -4.41 10.12
CA GLN A 252 -20.59 -3.22 10.26
C GLN A 252 -21.09 -2.75 8.88
N LEU A 253 -20.25 -2.91 7.86
CA LEU A 253 -20.55 -2.60 6.46
C LEU A 253 -21.20 -3.76 5.69
N GLY A 254 -21.60 -4.84 6.39
CA GLY A 254 -22.34 -5.96 5.79
C GLY A 254 -21.50 -6.91 4.93
N LEU A 255 -20.20 -7.01 5.20
CA LEU A 255 -19.25 -7.94 4.56
C LEU A 255 -19.04 -9.23 5.36
#